data_AF-A0A401Z0U7-F1
#
_entry.id   AF-A0A401Z0U7-F1
#
_cell.length_a   1.000
_cell.length_b   1.000
_cell.length_c   1.000
_cell.angle_alpha   90.00
_cell.angle_beta   90.00
_cell.angle_gamma   90.00
#
_symmetry.space_group_name_H-M   'P 1'
#
loop_
_entity.id
_entity.type
_entity.pdbx_description
1 polymer ?
#
loop_
_entity_poly.entity_id
_entity_poly.type
_entity_poly.pdbx_seq_one_letter_code
_entity_poly.pdbx_strand_id
1 'polypeptide(L)'
;MTQHTPYDAARATFTRAALARLVLSHAGVGLAEGAANLAITRFDDQTGLGGRVSEAVALREYADHLLTRAVIFERERGSSWEDIAHFLGTDAARARECFAPAVERWERAFEEPYRLDGTGRKRVPQLPTAAYDPETACRQLDLTVRLRTYFDDPYPVSGALRAGPSPDGTPPPDYALDGRISRGNLGSFMHLLARFTDADFVPTDWDAVVACVRSTDEDDFAMWDTHSMEGSTASLHVHVATVTRDKDLVDVVVTGATDAKLRLRIDTLFAALGPDA
;
A
#
# COMPACT_ATOMS: atom_id res chain seq x y z
N MET A 1 31.13 -15.39 17.71
CA MET A 1 30.28 -15.93 16.62
C MET A 1 28.90 -15.33 16.77
N THR A 2 28.55 -14.38 15.91
CA THR A 2 27.24 -13.71 15.92
C THR A 2 26.19 -14.73 15.46
N GLN A 3 25.41 -15.29 16.38
CA GLN A 3 24.30 -16.17 16.01
C GLN A 3 23.25 -15.34 15.26
N HIS A 4 23.07 -15.68 13.98
CA HIS A 4 22.00 -15.17 13.13
C HIS A 4 20.65 -15.69 13.64
N THR A 5 19.67 -14.80 13.74
CA THR A 5 18.28 -15.16 14.06
C THR A 5 17.48 -15.40 12.78
N PRO A 6 16.36 -16.14 12.83
CA PRO A 6 15.44 -16.26 11.68
C PRO A 6 14.96 -14.91 11.14
N TYR A 7 14.85 -13.90 12.00
CA TYR A 7 14.47 -12.53 11.64
C TYR A 7 15.53 -11.83 10.78
N ASP A 8 16.81 -12.19 10.92
CA ASP A 8 17.88 -11.61 10.10
C ASP A 8 17.78 -12.06 8.64
N ALA A 9 17.42 -13.33 8.41
CA ALA A 9 17.19 -13.86 7.07
C ALA A 9 15.95 -13.24 6.42
N ALA A 10 14.84 -13.13 7.16
CA ALA A 10 13.63 -12.47 6.68
C ALA A 10 13.87 -10.99 6.34
N ARG A 11 14.64 -10.27 7.16
CA ARG A 11 14.97 -8.86 6.91
C ARG A 11 15.84 -8.67 5.66
N ALA A 12 16.70 -9.62 5.35
CA ALA A 12 17.60 -9.56 4.19
C ALA A 12 16.88 -9.60 2.84
N THR A 13 15.60 -10.01 2.79
CA THR A 13 14.79 -10.02 1.55
C THR A 13 14.18 -8.66 1.19
N PHE A 14 14.32 -7.67 2.08
CA PHE A 14 13.81 -6.31 1.91
C PHE A 14 14.94 -5.31 1.74
N THR A 15 14.72 -4.29 0.92
CA THR A 15 15.59 -3.11 0.92
C THR A 15 15.39 -2.28 2.19
N ARG A 16 16.37 -1.45 2.56
CA ARG A 16 16.22 -0.55 3.71
C ARG A 16 15.06 0.43 3.54
N ALA A 17 14.85 0.94 2.32
CA ALA A 17 13.70 1.78 1.99
C ALA A 17 12.37 1.03 2.17
N ALA A 18 12.29 -0.25 1.79
CA ALA A 18 11.10 -1.07 2.00
C ALA A 18 10.80 -1.30 3.49
N LEU A 19 11.82 -1.60 4.30
CA LEU A 19 11.66 -1.74 5.75
C LEU A 19 11.23 -0.41 6.39
N ALA A 20 11.77 0.72 5.94
CA ALA A 20 11.35 2.03 6.41
C ALA A 20 9.88 2.33 6.02
N ARG A 21 9.45 1.96 4.81
CA ARG A 21 8.06 2.09 4.38
C ARG A 21 7.11 1.24 5.23
N LEU A 22 7.53 0.04 5.60
CA LEU A 22 6.77 -0.87 6.45
C LEU A 22 6.62 -0.32 7.88
N VAL A 23 7.69 0.23 8.44
CA VAL A 23 7.66 0.94 9.73
C VAL A 23 6.76 2.17 9.68
N LEU A 24 6.78 2.92 8.58
CA LEU A 24 5.87 4.04 8.35
C LEU A 24 4.40 3.58 8.30
N SER A 25 4.08 2.52 7.55
CA SER A 25 2.73 1.93 7.52
C SER A 25 2.26 1.50 8.91
N HIS A 26 3.13 0.82 9.66
CA HIS A 26 2.83 0.37 11.02
C HIS A 26 2.55 1.55 11.97
N ALA A 27 3.32 2.63 11.88
CA ALA A 27 3.04 3.84 12.66
C ALA A 27 1.71 4.49 12.26
N GLY A 28 1.37 4.49 10.97
CA GLY A 28 0.11 5.02 10.47
C GLY A 28 -1.11 4.25 10.98
N VAL A 29 -1.05 2.92 10.98
CA VAL A 29 -2.11 2.08 11.55
C VAL A 29 -2.28 2.33 13.05
N GLY A 30 -1.18 2.44 13.80
CA GLY A 30 -1.24 2.74 15.23
C GLY A 30 -1.89 4.10 15.54
N LEU A 31 -1.57 5.14 14.76
CA LEU A 31 -2.22 6.44 14.89
C LEU A 31 -3.73 6.36 14.58
N ALA A 32 -4.10 5.67 13.50
CA ALA A 32 -5.50 5.50 13.10
C ALA A 32 -6.30 4.72 14.16
N GLU A 33 -5.72 3.68 14.75
CA GLU A 33 -6.34 2.91 15.83
C GLU A 33 -6.52 3.73 17.10
N GLY A 34 -5.50 4.49 17.49
CA GLY A 34 -5.61 5.41 18.63
C GLY A 34 -6.73 6.44 18.41
N ALA A 35 -6.82 7.01 17.21
CA ALA A 35 -7.84 7.99 16.87
C ALA A 35 -9.25 7.37 16.87
N ALA A 36 -9.38 6.17 16.31
CA ALA A 36 -10.63 5.42 16.31
C ALA A 36 -11.09 5.09 17.74
N ASN A 37 -10.17 4.68 18.63
CA ASN A 37 -10.48 4.40 20.03
C ASN A 37 -11.00 5.65 20.78
N LEU A 38 -10.42 6.82 20.50
CA LEU A 38 -10.87 8.08 21.10
C LEU A 38 -12.30 8.45 20.69
N ALA A 39 -12.75 8.04 19.49
CA ALA A 39 -14.12 8.29 19.03
C ALA A 39 -15.18 7.41 19.73
N ILE A 40 -14.77 6.35 20.44
CA ILE A 40 -15.69 5.42 21.10
C ILE A 40 -16.18 6.03 22.42
N THR A 41 -17.43 6.50 22.46
CA THR A 41 -18.05 7.09 23.67
C THR A 41 -18.55 6.07 24.69
N ARG A 42 -18.70 4.80 24.28
CA ARG A 42 -19.31 3.73 25.09
C ARG A 42 -18.63 3.48 26.45
N PHE A 43 -17.36 3.87 26.60
CA PHE A 43 -16.55 3.63 27.79
C PHE A 43 -16.22 4.92 28.55
N ASP A 44 -16.91 6.03 28.27
CA ASP A 44 -16.67 7.31 28.94
C ASP A 44 -16.92 7.25 30.45
N ASP A 45 -17.92 6.48 30.89
CA ASP A 45 -18.27 6.27 32.30
C ASP A 45 -17.22 5.44 33.06
N GLN A 46 -16.45 4.63 32.34
CA GLN A 46 -15.34 3.82 32.86
C GLN A 46 -14.00 4.55 32.77
N THR A 47 -13.95 5.64 32.01
CA THR A 47 -12.76 6.46 31.83
C THR A 47 -12.68 7.49 32.97
N GLY A 48 -11.66 7.38 33.81
CA GLY A 48 -11.46 8.34 34.91
C GLY A 48 -11.36 9.79 34.42
N LEU A 49 -11.60 10.75 35.32
CA LEU A 49 -11.49 12.18 35.00
C LEU A 49 -10.13 12.49 34.36
N GLY A 50 -10.15 13.16 33.20
CA GLY A 50 -8.96 13.48 32.41
C GLY A 50 -8.47 12.35 31.49
N GLY A 51 -9.07 11.16 31.49
CA GLY A 51 -8.65 10.05 30.64
C GLY A 51 -8.70 10.36 29.14
N ARG A 52 -9.73 11.07 28.66
CA ARG A 52 -9.80 11.51 27.25
C ARG A 52 -8.73 12.52 26.86
N VAL A 53 -8.31 13.37 27.80
CA VAL A 53 -7.16 14.27 27.59
C VAL A 53 -5.87 13.46 27.53
N SER A 54 -5.71 12.45 28.39
CA SER A 54 -4.55 11.55 28.35
C SER A 54 -4.46 10.79 27.02
N GLU A 55 -5.58 10.28 26.50
CA GLU A 55 -5.64 9.63 25.19
C GLU A 55 -5.31 10.60 24.05
N ALA A 56 -5.83 11.83 24.10
CA ALA A 56 -5.50 12.86 23.11
C ALA A 56 -4.01 13.27 23.14
N VAL A 57 -3.38 13.26 24.31
CA VAL A 57 -1.92 13.46 24.42
C VAL A 57 -1.16 12.30 23.79
N ALA A 58 -1.57 11.05 24.03
CA ALA A 58 -0.96 9.88 23.39
C ALA A 58 -1.07 9.93 21.85
N LEU A 59 -2.18 10.48 21.31
CA LEU A 59 -2.30 10.68 19.85
C LEU A 59 -1.26 11.64 19.28
N ARG A 60 -0.87 12.68 20.04
CA ARG A 60 0.22 13.57 19.62
C ARG A 60 1.54 12.82 19.54
N GLU A 61 1.83 11.95 20.51
CA GLU A 61 3.04 11.12 20.49
C GLU A 61 3.05 10.16 19.29
N TYR A 62 1.90 9.56 18.94
CA TYR A 62 1.78 8.75 17.74
C TYR A 62 1.99 9.56 16.45
N ALA A 63 1.49 10.79 16.38
CA ALA A 63 1.70 11.67 15.24
C ALA A 63 3.18 12.07 15.11
N ASP A 64 3.85 12.40 16.21
CA ASP A 64 5.28 12.72 16.23
C ASP A 64 6.14 11.52 15.80
N HIS A 65 5.76 10.31 16.24
CA HIS A 65 6.38 9.07 15.78
C HIS A 65 6.17 8.86 14.29
N LEU A 66 4.94 9.02 13.79
CA LEU A 66 4.62 8.91 12.37
C LEU A 66 5.48 9.85 11.53
N LEU A 67 5.58 11.11 11.93
CA LEU A 67 6.40 12.11 11.24
C LEU A 67 7.88 11.71 11.21
N THR A 68 8.41 11.24 12.33
CA THR A 68 9.78 10.73 12.40
C THR A 68 10.00 9.55 11.45
N ARG A 69 9.03 8.62 11.34
CA ARG A 69 9.12 7.47 10.40
C ARG A 69 9.03 7.90 8.94
N ALA A 70 8.22 8.92 8.64
CA ALA A 70 8.12 9.49 7.31
C ALA A 70 9.46 10.12 6.88
N VAL A 71 10.09 10.89 7.76
CA VAL A 71 11.42 11.47 7.51
C VAL A 71 12.47 10.38 7.27
N ILE A 72 12.50 9.31 8.08
CA ILE A 72 13.41 8.18 7.87
C ILE A 72 13.17 7.54 6.49
N PHE A 73 11.91 7.29 6.13
CA PHE A 73 11.57 6.70 4.83
C PHE A 73 12.00 7.58 3.66
N GLU A 74 11.76 8.89 3.72
CA GLU A 74 12.19 9.82 2.68
C GLU A 74 13.72 9.92 2.57
N ARG A 75 14.43 9.86 3.71
CA ARG A 75 15.89 9.79 3.71
C ARG A 75 16.42 8.51 3.06
N GLU A 76 15.79 7.36 3.29
CA GLU A 76 16.13 6.09 2.61
C GLU A 76 15.83 6.12 1.11
N ARG A 77 14.88 6.95 0.67
CA ARG A 77 14.59 7.21 -0.75
C ARG A 77 15.54 8.21 -1.40
N GLY A 78 16.39 8.88 -0.61
CA GLY A 78 17.38 9.83 -1.09
C GLY A 78 16.95 11.30 -1.03
N SER A 79 15.79 11.64 -0.48
CA SER A 79 15.31 13.02 -0.33
C SER A 79 16.28 13.85 0.51
N SER A 80 16.60 15.08 0.08
CA SER A 80 17.55 15.93 0.79
C SER A 80 16.92 16.55 2.06
N TRP A 81 17.72 17.17 2.92
CA TRP A 81 17.18 17.88 4.08
C TRP A 81 16.41 19.14 3.66
N GLU A 82 16.77 19.75 2.53
CA GLU A 82 16.05 20.86 1.91
C GLU A 82 14.67 20.41 1.42
N ASP A 83 14.58 19.28 0.74
CA ASP A 83 13.30 18.70 0.29
C ASP A 83 12.38 18.42 1.47
N ILE A 84 12.92 17.78 2.52
CA ILE A 84 12.16 17.45 3.73
C ILE A 84 11.72 18.72 4.47
N ALA A 85 12.62 19.70 4.63
CA ALA A 85 12.32 20.95 5.32
C ALA A 85 11.23 21.77 4.61
N HIS A 86 11.20 21.75 3.28
CA HIS A 86 10.14 22.37 2.49
C HIS A 86 8.75 21.87 2.90
N PHE A 87 8.56 20.54 2.99
CA PHE A 87 7.28 19.96 3.41
C PHE A 87 6.96 20.17 4.90
N LEU A 88 7.99 20.35 5.74
CA LEU A 88 7.83 20.66 7.15
C LEU A 88 7.55 22.15 7.43
N GLY A 89 7.65 23.02 6.42
CA GLY A 89 7.53 24.47 6.61
C GLY A 89 8.63 25.05 7.51
N THR A 90 9.83 24.47 7.47
CA THR A 90 10.99 24.91 8.26
C THR A 90 12.24 25.01 7.39
N ASP A 91 13.38 25.37 7.98
CA ASP A 91 14.67 25.37 7.28
C ASP A 91 15.41 24.03 7.42
N ALA A 92 16.32 23.76 6.48
CA ALA A 92 17.06 22.50 6.43
C ALA A 92 17.92 22.23 7.67
N ALA A 93 18.49 23.27 8.29
CA ALA A 93 19.30 23.12 9.49
C ALA A 93 18.45 22.67 10.67
N ARG A 94 17.27 23.29 10.84
CA ARG A 94 16.30 22.93 11.88
C ARG A 94 15.73 21.53 11.66
N ALA A 95 15.35 21.17 10.43
CA ALA A 95 14.89 19.82 10.10
C ALA A 95 15.97 18.77 10.44
N ARG A 96 17.22 19.04 10.04
CA ARG A 96 18.35 18.15 10.35
C ARG A 96 18.58 18.03 11.85
N GLU A 97 18.58 19.13 12.60
CA GLU A 97 18.74 19.12 14.06
C GLU A 97 17.68 18.24 14.73
N CYS A 98 16.43 18.37 14.32
CA CYS A 98 15.31 17.59 14.88
C CYS A 98 15.41 16.09 14.56
N PHE A 99 15.73 15.73 13.32
CA PHE A 99 15.51 14.36 12.82
C PHE A 99 16.78 13.56 12.54
N ALA A 100 17.94 14.19 12.35
CA ALA A 100 19.20 13.47 12.12
C ALA A 100 19.51 12.43 13.21
N PRO A 101 19.30 12.69 14.52
CA PRO A 101 19.52 11.66 15.54
C PRO A 101 18.65 10.41 15.36
N ALA A 102 17.44 10.54 14.80
CA ALA A 102 16.57 9.40 14.52
C ALA A 102 17.04 8.62 13.29
N VAL A 103 17.49 9.32 12.24
CA VAL A 103 18.07 8.73 11.02
C VAL A 103 19.37 7.97 11.34
N GLU A 104 20.26 8.57 12.12
CA GLU A 104 21.52 7.94 12.56
C GLU A 104 21.27 6.69 13.43
N ARG A 105 20.27 6.73 14.33
CA ARG A 105 19.87 5.55 15.10
C ARG A 105 19.33 4.44 14.20
N TRP A 106 18.56 4.78 13.18
CA TRP A 106 18.05 3.83 12.20
C TRP A 106 19.18 3.19 11.39
N GLU A 107 20.12 3.98 10.89
CA GLU A 107 21.32 3.50 10.19
C GLU A 107 22.14 2.53 11.06
N ARG A 108 22.45 2.95 12.30
CA ARG A 108 23.23 2.14 13.25
C ARG A 108 22.53 0.84 13.62
N ALA A 109 21.20 0.80 13.64
CA ALA A 109 20.44 -0.41 13.95
C ALA A 109 20.59 -1.52 12.90
N PHE A 110 21.13 -1.25 11.71
CA PHE A 110 21.52 -2.29 10.76
C PHE A 110 22.94 -2.83 11.02
N GLU A 111 23.82 -2.00 11.54
CA GLU A 111 25.20 -2.38 11.92
C GLU A 111 25.22 -3.15 13.24
N GLU A 112 24.45 -2.67 14.22
CA GLU A 112 24.30 -3.25 15.55
C GLU A 112 22.82 -3.55 15.83
N PRO A 113 22.23 -4.63 15.27
CA PRO A 113 20.78 -4.89 15.34
C PRO A 113 20.27 -5.22 16.75
N TYR A 114 21.17 -5.57 17.65
CA TYR A 114 20.84 -5.96 19.02
C TYR A 114 21.79 -5.28 20.00
N ARG A 115 21.20 -4.76 21.08
CA ARG A 115 21.94 -4.47 22.32
C ARG A 115 21.58 -5.47 23.39
N LEU A 116 22.41 -5.60 24.41
CA LEU A 116 22.00 -6.26 25.64
C LEU A 116 21.20 -5.29 26.50
N ASP A 117 20.24 -5.82 27.25
CA ASP A 117 19.53 -5.10 28.29
C ASP A 117 20.47 -4.76 29.47
N GLY A 118 19.97 -3.99 30.45
CA GLY A 118 20.78 -3.59 31.62
C GLY A 118 21.29 -4.76 32.47
N THR A 119 20.76 -5.97 32.27
CA THR A 119 21.21 -7.20 32.95
C THR A 119 22.28 -7.97 32.16
N GLY A 120 22.53 -7.61 30.90
CA GLY A 120 23.44 -8.30 30.01
C GLY A 120 22.91 -9.64 29.48
N ARG A 121 21.67 -10.02 29.80
CA ARG A 121 21.13 -11.37 29.53
C ARG A 121 20.18 -11.39 28.34
N LYS A 122 19.43 -10.31 28.12
CA LYS A 122 18.41 -10.25 27.08
C LYS A 122 18.90 -9.39 25.92
N ARG A 123 18.85 -9.94 24.70
CA ARG A 123 19.03 -9.16 23.48
C ARG A 123 17.77 -8.33 23.22
N VAL A 124 17.95 -7.03 23.08
CA VAL A 124 16.91 -6.06 22.75
C VAL A 124 17.14 -5.61 21.31
N PRO A 125 16.19 -5.87 20.40
CA PRO A 125 16.23 -5.33 19.05
C PRO A 125 16.34 -3.81 19.04
N GLN A 126 17.19 -3.28 18.16
CA GLN A 126 17.35 -1.84 17.95
C GLN A 126 16.43 -1.32 16.84
N LEU A 127 16.09 -2.18 15.89
CA LEU A 127 15.13 -1.86 14.84
C LEU A 127 13.71 -1.79 15.41
N PRO A 128 12.86 -0.88 14.89
CA PRO A 128 11.43 -0.89 15.17
C PRO A 128 10.81 -2.25 14.82
N THR A 129 9.77 -2.67 15.56
CA THR A 129 9.13 -4.00 15.43
C THR A 129 8.86 -4.40 13.99
N ALA A 130 8.29 -3.50 13.18
CA ALA A 130 7.97 -3.79 11.79
C ALA A 130 9.19 -3.97 10.87
N ALA A 131 10.34 -3.36 11.18
CA ALA A 131 11.59 -3.61 10.46
C ALA A 131 12.37 -4.81 11.04
N TYR A 132 12.13 -5.13 12.31
CA TYR A 132 12.74 -6.27 12.99
C TYR A 132 12.11 -7.59 12.53
N ASP A 133 10.78 -7.67 12.49
CA ASP A 133 10.00 -8.81 12.01
C ASP A 133 9.07 -8.39 10.85
N PRO A 134 9.64 -8.18 9.65
CA PRO A 134 8.91 -7.62 8.51
C PRO A 134 7.83 -8.56 7.97
N GLU A 135 8.00 -9.88 8.10
CA GLU A 135 7.02 -10.86 7.63
C GLU A 135 5.72 -10.79 8.45
N THR A 136 5.83 -10.72 9.78
CA THR A 136 4.65 -10.55 10.63
C THR A 136 3.99 -9.20 10.41
N ALA A 137 4.78 -8.14 10.25
CA ALA A 137 4.24 -6.81 9.98
C ALA A 137 3.52 -6.73 8.63
N CYS A 138 4.05 -7.36 7.57
CA CYS A 138 3.37 -7.46 6.27
C CYS A 138 1.99 -8.11 6.42
N ARG A 139 1.91 -9.31 7.02
CA ARG A 139 0.62 -10.02 7.20
C ARG A 139 -0.41 -9.20 7.97
N GLN A 140 0.03 -8.52 9.04
CA GLN A 140 -0.86 -7.69 9.84
C GLN A 140 -1.34 -6.47 9.08
N LEU A 141 -0.44 -5.78 8.37
CA LEU A 141 -0.77 -4.57 7.63
C LEU A 141 -1.64 -4.85 6.40
N ASP A 142 -1.35 -5.92 5.66
CA ASP A 142 -2.18 -6.38 4.53
C ASP A 142 -3.62 -6.66 5.01
N LEU A 143 -3.77 -7.40 6.12
CA LEU A 143 -5.07 -7.67 6.72
C LEU A 143 -5.78 -6.38 7.16
N THR A 144 -5.08 -5.49 7.86
CA THR A 144 -5.67 -4.24 8.37
C THR A 144 -6.12 -3.32 7.25
N VAL A 145 -5.33 -3.16 6.19
CA VAL A 145 -5.71 -2.35 5.03
C VAL A 145 -6.91 -2.97 4.34
N ARG A 146 -6.88 -4.27 4.03
CA ARG A 146 -8.01 -4.96 3.40
C ARG A 146 -9.32 -4.87 4.19
N LEU A 147 -9.27 -4.84 5.52
CA LEU A 147 -10.48 -4.68 6.35
C LEU A 147 -11.00 -3.24 6.40
N ARG A 148 -10.17 -2.24 6.09
CA ARG A 148 -10.50 -0.81 6.23
C ARG A 148 -10.74 -0.11 4.90
N THR A 149 -10.16 -0.63 3.83
CA THR A 149 -10.28 -0.08 2.48
C THR A 149 -10.85 -1.15 1.57
N TYR A 150 -11.77 -0.77 0.69
CA TYR A 150 -12.19 -1.62 -0.43
C TYR A 150 -11.04 -1.67 -1.44
N PHE A 151 -10.12 -2.61 -1.25
CA PHE A 151 -8.98 -2.86 -2.12
C PHE A 151 -8.91 -4.37 -2.31
N ASP A 152 -9.16 -4.88 -3.52
CA ASP A 152 -9.17 -6.33 -3.81
C ASP A 152 -7.75 -6.87 -4.15
N ASP A 153 -6.73 -6.29 -3.51
CA ASP A 153 -5.37 -6.82 -3.52
C ASP A 153 -5.19 -7.67 -2.25
N PRO A 154 -4.78 -8.96 -2.34
CA PRO A 154 -4.46 -9.76 -1.17
C PRO A 154 -3.21 -9.27 -0.40
N TYR A 155 -2.37 -8.43 -1.02
CA TYR A 155 -1.10 -7.91 -0.49
C TYR A 155 -0.96 -6.38 -0.68
N PRO A 156 -1.93 -5.57 -0.21
CA PRO A 156 -2.01 -4.14 -0.53
C PRO A 156 -0.85 -3.32 0.07
N VAL A 157 -0.10 -3.87 1.03
CA VAL A 157 1.09 -3.25 1.61
C VAL A 157 2.35 -4.00 1.18
N SER A 158 2.35 -5.32 1.27
CA SER A 158 3.58 -6.10 1.09
C SER A 158 3.95 -6.39 -0.37
N GLY A 159 2.97 -6.37 -1.28
CA GLY A 159 3.16 -6.79 -2.68
C GLY A 159 4.24 -6.04 -3.44
N ALA A 160 4.47 -4.75 -3.13
CA ALA A 160 5.48 -3.91 -3.78
C ALA A 160 6.78 -3.73 -2.98
N LEU A 161 6.90 -4.32 -1.79
CA LEU A 161 8.02 -4.06 -0.86
C LEU A 161 9.15 -5.10 -0.91
N ARG A 162 8.93 -6.25 -1.54
CA ARG A 162 9.92 -7.33 -1.61
C ARG A 162 10.92 -7.10 -2.74
N ALA A 163 12.21 -7.31 -2.46
CA ALA A 163 13.31 -7.01 -3.39
C ALA A 163 13.60 -8.12 -4.42
N GLY A 164 12.75 -9.13 -4.55
CA GLY A 164 12.93 -10.24 -5.48
C GLY A 164 11.60 -10.90 -5.86
N PRO A 165 11.58 -11.78 -6.88
CA PRO A 165 10.41 -12.60 -7.17
C PRO A 165 10.03 -13.40 -5.92
N SER A 166 8.73 -13.70 -5.77
CA SER A 166 8.21 -14.45 -4.63
C SER A 166 9.08 -15.69 -4.37
N PRO A 167 9.40 -16.07 -3.11
CA PRO A 167 10.28 -17.19 -2.81
C PRO A 167 9.85 -18.53 -3.44
N ASP A 168 8.59 -18.64 -3.85
CA ASP A 168 8.02 -19.80 -4.55
C ASP A 168 8.11 -19.72 -6.08
N GLY A 169 8.81 -18.72 -6.63
CA GLY A 169 8.85 -18.45 -8.06
C GLY A 169 7.52 -17.97 -8.63
N THR A 170 6.53 -17.71 -7.76
CA THR A 170 5.29 -17.06 -8.15
C THR A 170 5.67 -15.70 -8.74
N PRO A 171 5.31 -15.42 -10.01
CA PRO A 171 5.48 -14.08 -10.56
C PRO A 171 4.84 -13.08 -9.58
N PRO A 172 5.33 -11.84 -9.50
CA PRO A 172 4.62 -10.80 -8.77
C PRO A 172 3.15 -10.90 -9.17
N PRO A 173 2.20 -10.89 -8.20
CA PRO A 173 0.79 -11.08 -8.53
C PRO A 173 0.50 -10.15 -9.71
N ASP A 174 -0.07 -10.70 -10.78
CA ASP A 174 -0.64 -9.87 -11.83
C ASP A 174 -1.54 -8.89 -11.08
N TYR A 175 -1.13 -7.62 -11.01
CA TYR A 175 -1.85 -6.63 -10.22
C TYR A 175 -3.21 -6.48 -10.88
N ALA A 176 -4.18 -7.21 -10.35
CA ALA A 176 -5.56 -7.17 -10.75
C ALA A 176 -6.15 -5.93 -10.08
N LEU A 177 -6.52 -4.96 -10.89
CA LEU A 177 -7.31 -3.82 -10.46
C LEU A 177 -8.73 -4.09 -10.93
N ASP A 178 -9.64 -4.30 -9.98
CA ASP A 178 -11.05 -4.53 -10.21
C ASP A 178 -11.84 -3.23 -9.99
N GLY A 179 -12.97 -3.13 -10.67
CA GLY A 179 -13.92 -2.05 -10.44
C GLY A 179 -15.14 -2.17 -11.33
N ARG A 180 -16.16 -1.37 -11.00
CA ARG A 180 -17.40 -1.28 -11.76
C ARG A 180 -17.40 -0.05 -12.63
N ILE A 181 -17.85 -0.21 -13.86
CA ILE A 181 -17.92 0.87 -14.85
C ILE A 181 -19.33 0.88 -15.44
N SER A 182 -19.90 2.06 -15.66
CA SER A 182 -21.14 2.16 -16.41
C SER A 182 -20.92 1.67 -17.84
N ARG A 183 -21.84 0.86 -18.35
CA ARG A 183 -21.74 0.22 -19.67
C ARG A 183 -21.38 1.21 -20.78
N GLY A 184 -22.06 2.36 -20.85
CA GLY A 184 -21.79 3.41 -21.84
C GLY A 184 -20.43 4.09 -21.70
N ASN A 185 -19.71 3.90 -20.60
CA ASN A 185 -18.37 4.40 -20.37
C ASN A 185 -17.28 3.39 -20.73
N LEU A 186 -17.61 2.12 -21.04
CA LEU A 186 -16.58 1.10 -21.29
C LEU A 186 -15.71 1.43 -22.51
N GLY A 187 -16.31 1.92 -23.59
CA GLY A 187 -15.55 2.34 -24.78
C GLY A 187 -14.52 3.43 -24.45
N SER A 188 -14.90 4.41 -23.62
CA SER A 188 -14.01 5.46 -23.12
C SER A 188 -12.91 4.92 -22.22
N PHE A 189 -13.25 3.98 -21.34
CA PHE A 189 -12.28 3.30 -20.47
C PHE A 189 -11.23 2.56 -21.30
N MET A 190 -11.64 1.73 -22.26
CA MET A 190 -10.73 0.97 -23.13
C MET A 190 -9.85 1.89 -23.99
N HIS A 191 -10.41 2.99 -24.49
CA HIS A 191 -9.64 3.99 -25.22
C HIS A 191 -8.54 4.63 -24.36
N LEU A 192 -8.86 5.02 -23.12
CA LEU A 192 -7.91 5.64 -22.22
C LEU A 192 -6.82 4.66 -21.75
N LEU A 193 -7.17 3.40 -21.50
CA LEU A 193 -6.19 2.35 -21.22
C LEU A 193 -5.18 2.18 -22.36
N ALA A 194 -5.67 2.06 -23.59
CA ALA A 194 -4.79 1.93 -24.77
C ALA A 194 -3.86 3.15 -24.92
N ARG A 195 -4.32 4.36 -24.59
CA ARG A 195 -3.45 5.54 -24.57
C ARG A 195 -2.42 5.53 -23.45
N PHE A 196 -2.72 4.91 -22.31
CA PHE A 196 -1.76 4.78 -21.21
C PHE A 196 -0.68 3.74 -21.49
N THR A 197 -0.99 2.74 -22.29
CA THR A 197 -0.05 1.69 -22.70
C THR A 197 0.67 1.99 -24.02
N ASP A 198 0.25 3.04 -24.74
CA ASP A 198 0.68 3.31 -26.12
C ASP A 198 0.41 2.11 -27.04
N ALA A 199 -0.75 1.49 -26.84
CA ALA A 199 -1.27 0.43 -27.70
C ALA A 199 -2.13 1.03 -28.82
N ASP A 200 -2.11 0.38 -29.98
CA ASP A 200 -3.01 0.72 -31.09
C ASP A 200 -4.46 0.45 -30.68
N PHE A 201 -5.24 1.52 -30.51
CA PHE A 201 -6.67 1.41 -30.22
C PHE A 201 -7.48 1.36 -31.52
N VAL A 202 -8.05 0.20 -31.82
CA VAL A 202 -9.11 0.11 -32.84
C VAL A 202 -10.45 0.44 -32.16
N PRO A 203 -11.17 1.49 -32.58
CA PRO A 203 -12.50 1.78 -32.06
C PRO A 203 -13.45 0.66 -32.49
N THR A 204 -13.58 -0.34 -31.61
CA THR A 204 -14.62 -1.35 -31.67
C THR A 204 -15.88 -0.79 -31.03
N ASP A 205 -17.05 -1.18 -31.52
CA ASP A 205 -18.32 -0.95 -30.82
C ASP A 205 -18.33 -1.80 -29.55
N TRP A 206 -17.68 -1.28 -28.50
CA TRP A 206 -17.53 -1.96 -27.21
C TRP A 206 -18.89 -2.18 -26.53
N ASP A 207 -19.90 -1.36 -26.83
CA ASP A 207 -21.27 -1.56 -26.35
C ASP A 207 -21.90 -2.82 -26.96
N ALA A 208 -21.63 -3.07 -28.25
CA ALA A 208 -22.04 -4.31 -28.93
C ALA A 208 -21.24 -5.53 -28.43
N VAL A 209 -19.94 -5.38 -28.12
CA VAL A 209 -19.13 -6.45 -27.52
C VAL A 209 -19.70 -6.83 -26.14
N VAL A 210 -20.01 -5.85 -25.28
CA VAL A 210 -20.64 -6.10 -23.98
C VAL A 210 -22.04 -6.70 -24.12
N ALA A 211 -22.76 -6.42 -25.21
CA ALA A 211 -24.07 -7.03 -25.45
C ALA A 211 -23.98 -8.52 -25.75
N CYS A 212 -22.82 -8.99 -26.21
CA CYS A 212 -22.54 -10.38 -26.45
C CYS A 212 -21.91 -11.09 -25.23
N VAL A 213 -21.38 -10.34 -24.26
CA VAL A 213 -20.91 -10.88 -22.97
C VAL A 213 -22.10 -11.57 -22.30
N ARG A 214 -22.04 -12.90 -22.21
CA ARG A 214 -23.10 -13.69 -21.58
C ARG A 214 -23.18 -13.29 -20.11
N SER A 215 -24.37 -13.33 -19.52
CA SER A 215 -24.56 -13.24 -18.07
C SER A 215 -23.78 -14.38 -17.41
N THR A 216 -22.52 -14.15 -17.10
CA THR A 216 -21.61 -15.10 -16.48
C THR A 216 -21.73 -14.97 -14.98
N ASP A 217 -21.58 -16.11 -14.31
CA ASP A 217 -21.47 -16.14 -12.85
C ASP A 217 -20.26 -15.29 -12.44
N GLU A 218 -20.45 -14.39 -11.48
CA GLU A 218 -19.43 -13.41 -11.04
C GLU A 218 -18.17 -14.10 -10.49
N ASP A 219 -18.30 -15.38 -10.11
CA ASP A 219 -17.24 -16.21 -9.50
C ASP A 219 -16.41 -17.04 -10.49
N ASP A 220 -16.71 -17.08 -11.79
CA ASP A 220 -15.96 -17.86 -12.80
C ASP A 220 -15.21 -16.98 -13.82
N PHE A 221 -14.03 -16.50 -13.42
CA PHE A 221 -13.11 -15.70 -14.24
C PHE A 221 -12.78 -16.34 -15.60
N ALA A 222 -12.85 -17.67 -15.73
CA ALA A 222 -12.55 -18.35 -16.99
C ALA A 222 -13.63 -18.08 -18.07
N MET A 223 -14.80 -17.58 -17.66
CA MET A 223 -15.88 -17.22 -18.58
C MET A 223 -15.95 -15.73 -18.91
N TRP A 224 -15.09 -14.90 -18.31
CA TRP A 224 -15.07 -13.46 -18.59
C TRP A 224 -14.47 -13.17 -19.96
N ASP A 225 -15.05 -12.21 -20.68
CA ASP A 225 -14.50 -11.79 -21.96
C ASP A 225 -13.17 -11.07 -21.72
N THR A 226 -12.11 -11.61 -22.31
CA THR A 226 -10.74 -11.17 -22.06
C THR A 226 -10.17 -10.47 -23.29
N HIS A 227 -9.71 -9.24 -23.09
CA HIS A 227 -9.11 -8.40 -24.12
C HIS A 227 -7.68 -8.06 -23.76
N SER A 228 -6.74 -8.42 -24.64
CA SER A 228 -5.32 -8.11 -24.45
C SER A 228 -4.97 -6.81 -25.17
N MET A 229 -4.24 -5.93 -24.49
CA MET A 229 -3.70 -4.70 -25.03
C MET A 229 -2.17 -4.78 -24.98
N GLU A 230 -1.55 -4.95 -26.14
CA GLU A 230 -0.10 -4.94 -26.29
C GLU A 230 0.36 -3.54 -26.67
N GLY A 231 0.86 -2.79 -25.69
CA GLY A 231 1.37 -1.44 -25.89
C GLY A 231 2.88 -1.36 -25.81
N SER A 232 3.46 -0.28 -26.33
CA SER A 232 4.92 -0.07 -26.30
C SER A 232 5.45 0.12 -24.86
N THR A 233 4.60 0.57 -23.93
CA THR A 233 4.99 0.82 -22.54
C THR A 233 4.54 -0.25 -21.55
N ALA A 234 3.47 -1.00 -21.85
CA ALA A 234 2.96 -2.07 -20.99
C ALA A 234 2.00 -2.99 -21.77
N SER A 235 1.90 -4.24 -21.33
CA SER A 235 0.88 -5.20 -21.78
C SER A 235 -0.17 -5.35 -20.69
N LEU A 236 -1.45 -5.17 -21.03
CA LEU A 236 -2.57 -5.32 -20.11
C LEU A 236 -3.54 -6.40 -20.60
N HIS A 237 -4.14 -7.14 -19.67
CA HIS A 237 -5.34 -7.93 -19.97
C HIS A 237 -6.53 -7.32 -19.24
N VAL A 238 -7.60 -7.07 -19.97
CA VAL A 238 -8.85 -6.51 -19.44
C VAL A 238 -9.90 -7.60 -19.53
N HIS A 239 -10.36 -8.06 -18.37
CA HIS A 239 -11.45 -9.01 -18.24
C HIS A 239 -12.74 -8.23 -17.97
N VAL A 240 -13.80 -8.53 -18.71
CA VAL A 240 -15.08 -7.83 -18.59
C VAL A 240 -16.20 -8.85 -18.40
N ALA A 241 -17.06 -8.60 -17.41
CA ALA A 241 -18.30 -9.35 -17.18
C ALA A 241 -19.49 -8.39 -17.01
N THR A 242 -20.67 -8.85 -17.41
CA THR A 242 -21.91 -8.10 -17.16
C THR A 242 -22.39 -8.38 -15.74
N VAL A 243 -22.68 -7.33 -14.96
CA VAL A 243 -23.22 -7.50 -13.61
C VAL A 243 -24.61 -8.13 -13.70
N THR A 244 -24.80 -9.28 -13.07
CA THR A 244 -26.03 -10.08 -13.24
C THR A 244 -27.30 -9.37 -12.77
N ARG A 245 -27.16 -8.42 -11.83
CA ARG A 245 -28.27 -7.68 -11.21
C ARG A 245 -28.48 -6.27 -11.75
N ASP A 246 -27.53 -5.72 -12.51
CA ASP A 246 -27.60 -4.37 -13.07
C ASP A 246 -27.03 -4.36 -14.49
N LYS A 247 -27.91 -4.28 -15.48
CA LYS A 247 -27.53 -4.37 -16.91
C LYS A 247 -26.78 -3.15 -17.43
N ASP A 248 -26.78 -2.06 -16.65
CA ASP A 248 -26.11 -0.81 -16.97
C ASP A 248 -24.69 -0.75 -16.37
N LEU A 249 -24.28 -1.78 -15.60
CA LEU A 249 -22.94 -1.90 -15.03
C LEU A 249 -22.19 -3.12 -15.58
N VAL A 250 -20.88 -2.97 -15.69
CA VAL A 250 -19.95 -4.05 -15.99
C VAL A 250 -18.90 -4.14 -14.90
N ASP A 251 -18.57 -5.36 -14.49
CA ASP A 251 -17.39 -5.63 -13.68
C ASP A 251 -16.20 -5.74 -14.63
N VAL A 252 -15.12 -5.03 -14.29
CA VAL A 252 -13.92 -4.97 -15.10
C VAL A 252 -12.71 -5.23 -14.22
N VAL A 253 -11.85 -6.15 -14.66
CA VAL A 253 -10.60 -6.47 -13.99
C VAL A 253 -9.45 -6.26 -14.97
N VAL A 254 -8.50 -5.41 -14.59
CA VAL A 254 -7.31 -5.09 -15.39
C VAL A 254 -6.10 -5.73 -14.75
N THR A 255 -5.41 -6.61 -15.47
CA THR A 255 -4.15 -7.25 -15.07
C THR A 255 -2.98 -6.78 -15.94
N GLY A 256 -1.73 -7.10 -15.57
CA GLY A 256 -0.52 -6.68 -16.27
C GLY A 256 -0.01 -5.26 -15.94
N ALA A 257 -0.70 -4.52 -15.06
CA ALA A 257 -0.33 -3.16 -14.65
C ALA A 257 0.84 -3.16 -13.64
N THR A 258 2.05 -3.46 -14.12
CA THR A 258 3.26 -3.57 -13.26
C THR A 258 3.78 -2.22 -12.75
N ASP A 259 3.54 -1.13 -13.49
CA ASP A 259 3.98 0.22 -13.13
C ASP A 259 3.01 0.92 -12.15
N ALA A 260 3.54 1.58 -11.11
CA ALA A 260 2.72 2.24 -10.08
C ALA A 260 1.95 3.46 -10.61
N LYS A 261 2.52 4.20 -11.57
CA LYS A 261 1.84 5.35 -12.19
C LYS A 261 0.71 4.88 -13.10
N LEU A 262 0.90 3.77 -13.81
CA LEU A 262 -0.15 3.12 -14.58
C LEU A 262 -1.29 2.63 -13.68
N ARG A 263 -0.97 1.96 -12.56
CA ARG A 263 -1.99 1.52 -11.58
C ARG A 263 -2.83 2.67 -11.04
N LEU A 264 -2.19 3.77 -10.63
CA LEU A 264 -2.90 4.96 -10.16
C LEU A 264 -3.83 5.55 -11.24
N ARG A 265 -3.39 5.55 -12.49
CA ARG A 265 -4.21 6.02 -13.61
C ARG A 265 -5.43 5.12 -13.84
N ILE A 266 -5.26 3.79 -13.76
CA ILE A 266 -6.35 2.82 -13.90
C ILE A 266 -7.36 3.00 -12.77
N ASP A 267 -6.90 3.12 -11.52
CA ASP A 267 -7.74 3.38 -10.35
C ASP A 267 -8.53 4.70 -10.49
N THR A 268 -7.87 5.75 -11.01
CA THR A 268 -8.53 7.03 -11.31
C THR A 268 -9.61 6.87 -12.38
N LEU A 269 -9.43 6.00 -13.37
CA LEU A 269 -10.45 5.71 -14.38
C LEU A 269 -11.66 5.01 -13.77
N PHE A 270 -11.45 4.05 -12.86
CA PHE A 270 -12.55 3.41 -12.14
C PHE A 270 -13.38 4.42 -11.36
N ALA A 271 -12.72 5.34 -10.64
CA ALA A 271 -13.41 6.40 -9.92
C ALA A 271 -14.16 7.38 -10.85
N ALA A 272 -13.58 7.72 -12.01
CA ALA A 272 -14.14 8.72 -12.92
C ALA A 272 -15.20 8.19 -13.89
N LEU A 273 -15.25 6.87 -14.12
CA LEU A 273 -16.16 6.23 -15.09
C LEU A 273 -17.10 5.20 -14.42
N GLY A 274 -16.99 5.06 -13.09
CA GLY A 274 -17.80 4.18 -12.28
C GLY A 274 -19.25 4.63 -12.11
N PRO A 275 -20.04 3.89 -11.33
CA PRO A 275 -21.49 4.12 -11.18
C PRO A 275 -21.85 5.48 -10.56
N ASP A 276 -20.94 6.09 -9.80
CA ASP A 276 -21.16 7.36 -9.10
C ASP A 276 -20.64 8.60 -9.88
N ALA A 277 -20.25 8.42 -11.15
CA ALA A 277 -19.65 9.45 -12.00
C ALA A 277 -20.66 10.36 -12.73
#